data_AF-A0A2G9T921-F1
#
_entry.id   AF-A0A2G9T921-F1
#
_cell.length_a   1.000
_cell.length_b   1.000
_cell.length_c   1.000
_cell.angle_alpha   90.00
_cell.angle_beta   90.00
_cell.angle_gamma   90.00
#
_symmetry.space_group_name_H-M   'P 1'
#
loop_
_entity.id
_entity.type
_entity.pdbx_description
1 polymer ?
#
loop_
_entity_poly.entity_id
_entity_poly.type
_entity_poly.pdbx_seq_one_letter_code
_entity_poly.pdbx_strand_id
1 'polypeptide(L)' 'MEKDLVHHGGLEHREVHNVYGFYQHEATYAGQLARTDSERRPFVLTRSFFAGSQRTAAVWTGDNRADWAHLK' A
#
# COMPACT_ATOMS: atom_id res chain seq x y z
N MET A 1 -7.29 -12.95 3.81
CA MET A 1 -6.55 -13.59 4.92
C MET A 1 -7.51 -13.75 6.07
N GLU A 2 -7.47 -14.92 6.68
CA GLU A 2 -8.24 -15.31 7.84
C GLU A 2 -7.85 -14.41 9.02
N LYS A 3 -8.83 -14.10 9.88
CA LYS A 3 -8.69 -13.07 10.92
C LYS A 3 -7.70 -13.45 12.01
N ASP A 4 -7.50 -14.75 12.21
CA ASP A 4 -6.69 -15.41 13.24
C ASP A 4 -5.28 -15.78 12.76
N LEU A 5 -4.92 -15.46 11.51
CA LEU A 5 -3.53 -15.61 11.06
C LEU A 5 -2.61 -14.71 11.88
N VAL A 6 -1.46 -15.25 12.29
CA VAL A 6 -0.49 -14.55 13.13
C VAL A 6 0.60 -13.89 12.29
N HIS A 7 0.75 -12.57 12.45
CA HIS A 7 1.80 -11.73 11.84
C HIS A 7 3.00 -11.58 12.78
N HIS A 8 4.03 -10.87 12.33
CA HIS A 8 5.18 -10.52 13.18
C HIS A 8 4.71 -9.82 14.48
N GLY A 9 5.34 -10.17 15.60
CA GLY A 9 4.96 -9.66 16.92
C GLY A 9 3.80 -10.39 17.58
N GLY A 10 3.29 -11.49 16.98
CA GLY A 10 2.19 -12.27 17.55
C GLY A 10 0.81 -11.64 17.35
N LEU A 11 0.71 -10.64 16.48
CA LEU A 11 -0.53 -9.93 16.18
C LEU A 11 -1.41 -10.75 15.24
N GLU A 12 -2.69 -10.86 15.55
CA GLU A 12 -3.66 -11.45 14.63
C GLU A 12 -3.90 -10.53 13.43
N HIS A 13 -4.21 -11.13 12.28
CA HIS A 13 -4.47 -10.38 11.06
C HIS A 13 -5.61 -9.37 11.22
N ARG A 14 -6.61 -9.66 12.06
CA ARG A 14 -7.69 -8.69 12.37
C ARG A 14 -7.20 -7.37 12.95
N GLU A 15 -6.05 -7.36 13.62
CA GLU A 15 -5.47 -6.19 14.25
C GLU A 15 -4.72 -5.32 13.23
N VAL A 16 -4.19 -5.94 12.17
CA VAL A 16 -3.26 -5.29 11.22
C VAL A 16 -3.76 -5.25 9.78
N HIS A 17 -4.96 -5.77 9.49
CA HIS A 17 -5.49 -5.91 8.12
C HIS A 17 -5.36 -4.63 7.29
N ASN A 18 -5.79 -3.49 7.85
CA ASN A 18 -5.82 -2.22 7.12
C ASN A 18 -4.42 -1.62 6.88
N VAL A 19 -3.42 -1.95 7.72
CA VAL A 19 -2.05 -1.43 7.57
C VAL A 19 -1.16 -2.35 6.72
N TYR A 20 -1.63 -3.55 6.37
CA TYR A 20 -0.87 -4.49 5.55
C TYR A 20 -0.45 -3.88 4.19
N GLY A 21 -1.40 -3.28 3.48
CA GLY A 21 -1.13 -2.59 2.20
C GLY A 21 -0.19 -1.40 2.36
N PHE A 22 -0.24 -0.72 3.52
CA PHE A 22 0.69 0.37 3.84
C PHE A 22 2.15 -0.10 3.85
N TYR A 23 2.43 -1.17 4.60
CA TYR A 23 3.79 -1.71 4.69
C TYR A 23 4.28 -2.32 3.38
N GLN A 24 3.38 -2.89 2.57
CA GLN A 24 3.73 -3.39 1.24
C GLN A 24 4.28 -2.28 0.33
N HIS A 25 3.57 -1.15 0.23
CA HIS A 25 4.01 -0.06 -0.65
C HIS A 25 5.22 0.69 -0.07
N GLU A 26 5.35 0.77 1.27
CA GLU A 26 6.52 1.35 1.95
C GLU A 26 7.80 0.54 1.68
N ALA A 27 7.73 -0.79 1.81
CA ALA A 27 8.84 -1.67 1.47
C ALA A 27 9.23 -1.55 -0.02
N THR A 28 8.23 -1.40 -0.91
CA THR A 28 8.47 -1.18 -2.34
C THR A 28 9.18 0.15 -2.59
N TYR A 29 8.74 1.24 -1.95
CA TYR A 29 9.40 2.55 -2.02
C TYR A 29 10.85 2.48 -1.52
N ALA A 30 11.09 1.81 -0.40
CA ALA A 30 12.44 1.62 0.14
C ALA A 30 13.35 0.83 -0.83
N GLY A 31 12.84 -0.24 -1.46
CA GLY A 31 13.58 -0.99 -2.48
C GLY A 31 13.93 -0.16 -3.72
N GLN A 32 13.05 0.77 -4.11
CA GLN A 32 13.29 1.70 -5.21
C GLN A 32 14.40 2.71 -4.90
N LEU A 33 14.47 3.20 -3.66
CA LEU A 33 15.60 4.04 -3.22
C LEU A 33 16.89 3.22 -3.22
N ALA A 34 16.88 2.04 -2.61
CA ALA A 34 18.05 1.18 -2.44
C ALA A 34 18.70 0.81 -3.79
N ARG A 35 17.91 0.51 -4.82
CA ARG A 35 18.47 0.16 -6.14
C ARG A 35 19.09 1.33 -6.92
N THR A 36 18.96 2.55 -6.42
CA THR A 36 19.48 3.77 -7.05
C THR A 36 20.40 4.55 -6.14
N ASP A 37 20.83 3.96 -5.01
CA ASP A 37 21.57 4.68 -3.96
C ASP A 37 20.91 6.01 -3.57
N SER A 38 19.57 6.02 -3.57
CA SER A 38 18.72 7.19 -3.30
C SER A 38 18.83 8.36 -4.30
N GLU A 39 19.49 8.19 -5.45
CA GLU A 39 19.62 9.23 -6.47
C GLU A 39 18.31 9.54 -7.19
N ARG A 40 17.36 8.60 -7.20
CA ARG A 40 16.07 8.75 -7.91
C ARG A 40 14.90 8.62 -6.96
N ARG A 41 13.98 9.58 -7.03
CA ARG A 41 12.71 9.52 -6.30
C ARG A 41 11.85 8.38 -6.84
N PRO A 42 11.35 7.46 -5.99
CA PRO A 42 10.46 6.40 -6.41
C PRO A 42 9.11 6.91 -6.89
N PHE A 43 8.51 6.16 -7.80
CA PHE A 43 7.09 6.23 -8.11
C PHE A 43 6.48 4.86 -7.81
N VAL A 44 5.53 4.83 -6.88
CA VAL A 44 4.78 3.63 -6.49
C VAL A 44 3.30 3.98 -6.51
N LEU A 45 2.51 3.15 -7.19
CA LEU A 45 1.05 3.22 -7.19
C LEU A 45 0.51 2.07 -6.34
N THR A 46 -0.37 2.35 -5.39
CA THR A 46 -0.98 1.33 -4.52
C THR A 46 -2.51 1.40 -4.52
N ARG A 47 -3.16 0.24 -4.36
CA ARG A 47 -4.61 0.13 -4.21
C ARG A 47 -5.03 0.17 -2.75
N SER A 48 -4.30 -0.57 -1.91
CA SER A 48 -4.53 -0.63 -0.47
C SER A 48 -3.62 0.37 0.23
N PHE A 49 -4.18 1.18 1.11
CA PHE A 49 -3.50 2.28 1.78
C PHE A 49 -4.05 2.49 3.18
N PHE A 50 -3.30 3.22 4.00
CA PHE A 50 -3.69 3.62 5.35
C PHE A 50 -3.20 5.05 5.64
N ALA A 51 -3.52 5.61 6.81
CA ALA A 51 -3.01 6.91 7.21
C ALA A 51 -1.47 6.92 7.18
N GLY A 52 -0.88 7.82 6.40
CA GLY A 52 0.57 7.90 6.17
C GLY A 52 1.03 7.43 4.79
N SER A 53 0.19 6.71 4.02
CA SER A 53 0.53 6.22 2.68
C SER A 53 1.01 7.32 1.72
N GLN A 54 0.51 8.56 1.89
CA GLN A 54 0.90 9.72 1.09
C GLN A 54 2.40 10.04 1.12
N ARG A 55 3.17 9.51 2.09
CA ARG A 55 4.63 9.68 2.15
C ARG A 55 5.38 8.91 1.06
N THR A 56 4.80 7.84 0.52
CA THR A 56 5.55 6.85 -0.28
C THR A 56 4.81 6.34 -1.52
N ALA A 57 3.51 6.60 -1.67
CA ALA A 57 2.77 6.11 -2.82
C ALA A 57 1.66 7.07 -3.26
N ALA A 58 1.36 7.04 -4.57
CA ALA A 58 0.09 7.51 -5.10
C ALA A 58 -0.96 6.39 -4.95
N VAL A 59 -2.24 6.77 -4.95
CA VAL A 59 -3.37 5.84 -4.83
C VAL A 59 -4.33 5.98 -6.01
N TRP A 60 -5.04 4.91 -6.34
CA TRP A 60 -6.17 4.95 -7.27
C TRP A 60 -7.37 4.19 -6.68
N THR A 61 -8.55 4.46 -7.24
CA THR A 61 -9.84 3.99 -6.71
C THR A 61 -10.16 2.52 -7.00
N GLY A 62 -9.22 1.76 -7.55
CA GLY A 62 -9.40 0.34 -7.85
C GLY A 62 -10.09 0.11 -9.19
N ASP A 63 -10.86 -0.97 -9.24
CA ASP A 63 -11.45 -1.50 -10.46
C ASP A 63 -12.79 -0.77 -10.72
N ASN A 64 -12.77 0.27 -11.56
CA ASN A 64 -13.95 1.07 -11.90
C ASN A 64 -14.70 0.49 -13.13
N ARG A 65 -15.76 1.19 -13.56
CA ARG A 65 -16.51 0.88 -14.78
C ARG A 65 -16.49 2.05 -15.75
N ALA A 66 -16.59 1.75 -17.04
CA ALA A 66 -16.65 2.74 -18.11
C ALA A 66 -18.06 3.34 -18.24
N ASP A 67 -18.54 4.03 -17.19
CA ASP A 67 -19.83 4.73 -17.18
C ASP A 67 -19.72 6.12 -16.53
N TRP A 68 -20.71 6.98 -16.83
CA TRP A 68 -20.77 8.36 -16.32
C TRP A 68 -20.90 8.43 -14.79
N ALA A 69 -21.46 7.41 -14.16
CA ALA A 69 -21.62 7.39 -12.71
C ALA A 69 -20.29 7.16 -11.98
N HIS A 70 -19.38 6.38 -12.57
CA HIS A 70 -18.02 6.19 -12.05
C HIS A 70 -17.05 7.31 -12.41
N LEU A 71 -17.36 8.11 -13.44
CA LEU A 71 -16.55 9.30 -13.79
C LEU A 71 -16.79 10.47 -12.83
N LYS A 72 -18.05 10.66 -12.40
CA LYS A 72 -18.51 11.79 -11.60
C LYS A 72 -18.00 11.72 -10.16
#